data_AF-A0A5B8RSW7-F1
#
_entry.id   AF-A0A5B8RSW7-F1
#
_cell.length_a   1.000
_cell.length_b   1.000
_cell.length_c   1.000
_cell.angle_alpha   90.00
_cell.angle_beta   90.00
_cell.angle_gamma   90.00
#
_symmetry.space_group_name_H-M   'P 1'
#
loop_
_entity.id
_entity.type
_entity.pdbx_description
1 polymer ?
#
loop_
_entity_poly.entity_id
_entity_poly.type
_entity_poly.pdbx_seq_one_letter_code
_entity_poly.pdbx_strand_id
1 'polypeptide(L)' 'MFYKSMTTHADHTLWQDVYHAPCPNGCMAYIKVTFRADGAVVLQFKEL' A
#
# COMPACT_ATOMS: atom_id res chain seq x y z
N MET A 1 -3.74 -4.35 -9.58
CA MET A 1 -4.58 -5.41 -8.98
C MET A 1 -4.37 -5.41 -7.47
N PHE A 2 -5.43 -5.61 -6.70
CA PHE A 2 -5.34 -5.78 -5.25
C PHE A 2 -4.51 -7.02 -4.93
N TYR A 3 -3.60 -6.91 -3.96
CA TYR A 3 -2.74 -8.01 -3.51
C TYR A 3 -3.17 -8.52 -2.14
N LYS A 4 -3.17 -7.65 -1.12
CA LYS A 4 -3.62 -7.98 0.23
C LYS A 4 -3.87 -6.72 1.06
N SER A 5 -4.57 -6.87 2.18
CA SER A 5 -4.63 -5.88 3.26
C SER A 5 -3.84 -6.41 4.46
N MET A 6 -3.10 -5.54 5.15
CA MET A 6 -2.31 -5.92 6.32
C MET A 6 -2.23 -4.80 7.36
N THR A 7 -1.98 -5.17 8.61
CA THR A 7 -1.63 -4.25 9.70
C THR A 7 -0.17 -4.46 10.09
N THR A 8 0.31 -3.75 11.12
CA THR A 8 1.69 -3.91 11.63
C THR A 8 1.67 -4.33 13.09
N HIS A 9 2.77 -4.91 13.58
CA HIS A 9 2.89 -5.20 15.02
C HIS A 9 2.91 -3.95 15.89
N ALA A 10 3.38 -2.82 15.35
CA ALA A 10 3.38 -1.55 16.07
C ALA A 10 1.97 -0.97 16.23
N ASP A 11 1.09 -1.22 15.26
CA ASP A 11 -0.30 -0.79 15.29
C ASP A 11 -1.18 -1.74 14.47
N HIS A 12 -2.03 -2.46 15.19
CA HIS A 12 -2.98 -3.44 14.65
C HIS A 12 -4.33 -2.83 14.23
N THR A 13 -4.54 -1.54 14.49
CA THR A 13 -5.78 -0.83 14.12
C THR A 13 -5.66 -0.14 12.78
N LEU A 14 -4.43 0.15 12.35
CA LEU A 14 -4.13 0.82 11.08
C LEU A 14 -3.95 -0.18 9.94
N TRP A 15 -4.94 -0.25 9.07
CA TRP A 15 -4.91 -1.09 7.87
C TRP A 15 -4.14 -0.43 6.73
N GLN A 16 -3.43 -1.27 5.98
CA GLN A 16 -2.65 -0.89 4.81
C GLN A 16 -3.03 -1.81 3.66
N ASP A 17 -3.62 -1.25 2.61
CA ASP A 17 -3.96 -1.99 1.41
C ASP A 17 -2.78 -2.00 0.45
N VAL A 18 -2.49 -3.17 -0.08
CA VAL A 18 -1.37 -3.40 -0.98
C VAL A 18 -1.89 -3.74 -2.36
N TYR A 19 -1.34 -3.06 -3.36
CA TYR A 19 -1.65 -3.26 -4.76
C TYR A 19 -0.39 -3.51 -5.57
N HIS A 20 -0.52 -4.35 -6.59
CA HIS A 20 0.46 -4.48 -7.65
C HIS A 20 -0.01 -3.70 -8.87
N ALA A 21 0.82 -2.82 -9.42
CA ALA A 21 0.49 -2.05 -10.60
C ALA A 21 1.60 -2.14 -11.66
N PRO A 22 1.30 -2.51 -12.91
CA PRO A 22 2.29 -2.47 -13.98
C PRO A 22 2.67 -1.03 -14.29
N CYS A 23 3.96 -0.78 -14.45
CA CYS A 23 4.50 0.53 -14.80
C CYS A 23 4.91 0.58 -16.29
N PRO A 24 4.94 1.77 -16.91
CA PRO A 24 5.34 1.93 -18.31
C PRO A 24 6.78 1.46 -18.62
N ASN A 25 7.63 1.38 -17.60
CA ASN A 25 9.00 0.87 -17.70
C ASN A 25 9.10 -0.66 -17.68
N GLY A 26 7.97 -1.39 -17.65
CA GLY A 26 7.92 -2.84 -17.61
C GLY A 26 8.07 -3.45 -16.22
N CYS A 27 8.34 -2.64 -15.18
CA CYS A 27 8.40 -3.10 -13.79
C CYS A 27 6.99 -3.21 -13.18
N MET A 28 6.89 -3.93 -12.07
CA MET A 28 5.67 -3.99 -11.26
C MET A 28 5.88 -3.17 -9.97
N ALA A 29 4.99 -2.21 -9.70
CA ALA A 29 5.02 -1.43 -8.47
C ALA A 29 4.25 -2.15 -7.36
N TYR A 30 4.86 -2.24 -6.19
CA TYR A 30 4.22 -2.60 -4.92
C TYR A 30 3.79 -1.30 -4.21
N ILE A 31 2.49 -1.03 -4.25
CA ILE A 31 1.89 0.20 -3.73
C ILE A 31 1.20 -0.13 -2.41
N LYS A 32 1.61 0.53 -1.32
CA LYS A 32 0.90 0.47 -0.04
C LYS A 32 0.11 1.76 0.16
N VAL A 33 -1.18 1.61 0.42
CA VAL A 33 -2.12 2.71 0.70
C VAL A 33 -2.51 2.62 2.16
N THR A 34 -2.40 3.74 2.89
CA THR A 34 -2.79 3.81 4.30
C THR A 34 -3.72 5.00 4.51
N PHE A 35 -4.91 4.73 5.06
CA PHE A 35 -5.87 5.76 5.42
C PHE A 35 -5.65 6.15 6.88
N ARG A 36 -5.34 7.43 7.12
CA ARG A 36 -5.18 7.95 8.48
C ARG A 36 -6.50 8.46 9.03
N ALA A 37 -6.59 8.51 10.36
CA ALA A 37 -7.79 8.94 11.08
C ALA A 37 -8.21 10.38 10.78
N ASP A 38 -7.27 11.23 10.36
CA ASP A 38 -7.50 12.61 9.92
C ASP A 38 -7.98 12.72 8.45
N GLY A 39 -8.20 11.58 7.78
CA GLY A 39 -8.61 11.53 6.38
C GLY A 39 -7.45 11.64 5.38
N ALA A 40 -6.20 11.80 5.84
CA ALA A 40 -5.06 11.82 4.96
C ALA A 40 -4.77 10.42 4.39
N VAL A 41 -4.41 10.37 3.10
CA VAL A 41 -3.98 9.13 2.44
C VAL A 41 -2.47 9.16 2.28
N VAL A 42 -1.80 8.16 2.85
CA VAL A 42 -0.36 7.96 2.68
C VAL A 42 -0.12 6.87 1.65
N LEU A 43 0.66 7.20 0.62
CA LEU A 43 1.07 6.28 -0.43
C LEU A 43 2.56 5.96 -0.30
N GLN A 44 2.90 4.67 -0.29
CA GLN A 44 4.28 4.19 -0.30
C GLN A 44 4.50 3.30 -1.53
N PHE A 45 5.65 3.48 -2.17
CA PHE A 45 6.02 2.75 -3.38
C PHE A 45 7.28 1.93 -3.13
N LYS A 46 7.29 0.72 -3.65
CA LYS A 46 8.47 -0.13 -3.78
C LYS A 46 8.42 -0.80 -5.15
N GLU A 47 9.57 -1.05 -5.75
CA GLU A 47 9.66 -1.99 -6.85
C GLU A 47 9.42 -3.42 -6.34
N LEU A 48 8.60 -4.19 -7.06
CA LEU A 48 8.28 -5.58 -6.73
C LEU A 48 9.40 -6.53 -7.15
#